data_AF-A0AAD7WGI0-F1
#
_entry.id   AF-A0AAD7WGI0-F1
#
_cell.length_a   1.000
_cell.length_b   1.000
_cell.length_c   1.000
_cell.angle_alpha   90.00
_cell.angle_beta   90.00
_cell.angle_gamma   90.00
#
_symmetry.space_group_name_H-M   'P 1'
#
loop_
_entity.id
_entity.type
_entity.pdbx_description
1 polymer ?
#
loop_
_entity_poly.entity_id
_entity_poly.type
_entity_poly.pdbx_seq_one_letter_code
_entity_poly.pdbx_strand_id
1 'polypeptide(L)'
;MTDVEPVVTDFAATGRTGRRNALPDILGSTAGAGTSDLPDKLAELTVSDDGEQSGEGSAAEASGSPEDKEKLVDSENFDEYMKALGVGFATRQVGNVTKPTVIIGKEGDKVVVKTQSTFKNTEISFKLGEEFDESTADDRQCKSVVSLEGDKLVHVQKWDGKETKFVREIQDGKFWHISDLHLDPTYHITDDHTKVCLSSKGYPASNPGLFGDFMCDSPYKLIQSAFQFMREVEPLPDFIIWTGDSPPHVPAKELSTDIVIHIISNMTHTIREFFPDLTIYPALGNHDYWPQDQFPMVTNEIYQAVANLWEPWLRPEALTTLRKGGFYSQVIRPNLRLVSLNTNLYYSPNNVTVNITDPAGQFEWLQDTLETCRQSDEKAYIIAHVPMGYLPFASGTTAVRECYNERLVEIFRKYSDVVAGHFYGHTHRDSIMVLLDHEGYQSHSTSFSSKAQQCMFLLRRLRSFDVRKDILTVVYKSLIESVLTFNITSWWWGEESAAHSAPFVCGVAPPLSGCRQPLQDGLLPCISGGILGPGRMRVDGQMLARAAYPTS
;
A
#
# COMPACT_ATOMS: atom_id res chain seq x y z
N MET A 1 10.63 8.68 51.22
CA MET A 1 10.21 9.71 50.24
C MET A 1 10.85 9.29 48.93
N THR A 2 10.15 8.38 48.23
CA THR A 2 9.20 8.65 47.12
C THR A 2 9.99 8.60 45.81
N ASP A 3 9.92 7.50 45.05
CA ASP A 3 8.84 7.15 44.08
C ASP A 3 9.06 7.90 42.76
N VAL A 4 8.93 7.40 41.52
CA VAL A 4 8.66 6.10 40.85
C VAL A 4 9.24 6.26 39.41
N GLU A 5 9.58 5.16 38.74
CA GLU A 5 9.79 4.97 37.28
C GLU A 5 8.50 5.29 36.43
N PRO A 6 8.33 4.98 35.12
CA PRO A 6 9.20 4.96 33.92
C PRO A 6 8.52 5.47 32.60
N VAL A 7 9.22 5.31 31.45
CA VAL A 7 8.73 4.87 30.08
C VAL A 7 7.95 5.81 29.10
N VAL A 8 8.61 6.02 27.93
CA VAL A 8 8.26 5.91 26.46
C VAL A 8 6.83 6.14 25.90
N THR A 9 6.78 6.67 24.64
CA THR A 9 5.94 6.35 23.44
C THR A 9 4.98 7.43 22.90
N ASP A 10 4.45 7.34 21.66
CA ASP A 10 4.99 7.66 20.32
C ASP A 10 3.79 7.88 19.32
N PHE A 11 4.10 8.22 18.06
CA PHE A 11 3.48 7.78 16.79
C PHE A 11 2.60 8.71 15.91
N ALA A 12 3.19 9.07 14.77
CA ALA A 12 2.52 9.08 13.46
C ALA A 12 3.58 8.75 12.38
N ALA A 13 3.80 7.45 12.13
CA ALA A 13 4.76 6.96 11.15
C ALA A 13 4.08 6.47 9.87
N THR A 14 4.39 7.12 8.76
CA THR A 14 4.52 6.48 7.44
C THR A 14 5.87 6.88 6.87
N GLY A 15 6.86 6.00 7.01
CA GLY A 15 8.18 6.18 6.44
C GLY A 15 8.22 5.61 5.02
N ARG A 16 8.13 6.46 3.99
CA ARG A 16 8.48 6.08 2.61
C ARG A 16 9.92 6.51 2.35
N THR A 17 10.81 5.55 2.11
CA THR A 17 12.23 5.80 1.84
C THR A 17 12.48 5.87 0.33
N GLY A 18 12.98 6.99 -0.16
CA GLY A 18 13.46 7.14 -1.53
C GLY A 18 14.43 8.32 -1.65
N ARG A 19 15.61 8.08 -2.25
CA ARG A 19 16.71 8.95 -2.74
C ARG A 19 17.17 10.21 -1.96
N ARG A 20 16.45 10.74 -0.97
CA ARG A 20 16.83 11.98 -0.26
C ARG A 20 16.36 11.98 1.19
N ASN A 21 17.07 11.36 2.12
CA ASN A 21 16.86 11.61 3.56
C ASN A 21 18.17 11.46 4.34
N ALA A 22 18.84 12.59 4.59
CA ALA A 22 19.64 12.77 5.79
C ALA A 22 18.86 13.75 6.68
N LEU A 23 18.57 13.38 7.94
CA LEU A 23 18.60 14.22 9.16
C LEU A 23 17.89 13.56 10.37
N PRO A 24 18.24 13.95 11.62
CA PRO A 24 18.06 13.20 12.86
C PRO A 24 16.79 13.50 13.68
N ASP A 25 16.41 12.51 14.49
CA ASP A 25 15.77 12.40 15.82
C ASP A 25 14.67 13.35 16.39
N ILE A 26 13.61 12.67 16.89
CA ILE A 26 12.95 12.76 18.23
C ILE A 26 11.73 13.70 18.51
N LEU A 27 10.57 13.00 18.71
CA LEU A 27 9.48 13.06 19.72
C LEU A 27 8.39 14.18 19.85
N GLY A 28 7.11 13.74 20.05
CA GLY A 28 5.96 14.46 20.66
C GLY A 28 4.52 13.99 20.26
N SER A 29 3.59 13.83 21.22
CA SER A 29 2.31 13.05 21.22
C SER A 29 0.98 13.75 20.76
N THR A 30 -0.11 12.95 20.66
CA THR A 30 -1.42 13.13 19.97
C THR A 30 -2.62 13.66 20.81
N ALA A 31 -3.71 14.09 20.12
CA ALA A 31 -5.08 14.28 20.63
C ALA A 31 -6.12 13.75 19.61
N GLY A 32 -7.22 13.13 20.09
CA GLY A 32 -8.08 12.19 19.35
C GLY A 32 -9.37 12.71 18.70
N ALA A 33 -10.17 11.78 18.13
CA ALA A 33 -11.38 12.05 17.34
C ALA A 33 -12.55 11.08 17.65
N GLY A 34 -13.74 11.69 17.89
CA GLY A 34 -15.03 11.46 17.19
C GLY A 34 -15.77 10.13 17.25
N THR A 35 -17.02 10.16 17.74
CA THR A 35 -17.94 9.02 18.01
C THR A 35 -18.95 8.70 16.88
N SER A 36 -18.63 8.83 15.59
CA SER A 36 -19.64 8.69 14.51
C SER A 36 -19.77 7.30 13.86
N ASP A 37 -18.84 6.37 14.07
CA ASP A 37 -18.68 5.21 13.16
C ASP A 37 -19.08 3.86 13.80
N LEU A 38 -19.85 3.89 14.90
CA LEU A 38 -20.17 2.71 15.71
C LEU A 38 -21.11 1.68 15.02
N PRO A 39 -22.09 2.05 14.17
CA PRO A 39 -22.92 1.06 13.49
C PRO A 39 -22.14 0.22 12.47
N ASP A 40 -21.16 0.82 11.79
CA ASP A 40 -20.43 0.16 10.71
C ASP A 40 -19.38 -0.83 11.24
N LYS A 41 -18.72 -0.52 12.36
CA LYS A 41 -17.71 -1.40 12.99
C LYS A 41 -18.31 -2.62 13.72
N LEU A 42 -19.56 -2.51 14.18
CA LEU A 42 -20.31 -3.65 14.73
C LEU A 42 -20.97 -4.50 13.63
N ALA A 43 -21.23 -3.92 12.45
CA ALA A 43 -21.74 -4.63 11.29
C ALA A 43 -20.66 -5.50 10.62
N GLU A 44 -19.39 -5.11 10.66
CA GLU A 44 -18.26 -5.96 10.26
C GLU A 44 -18.13 -7.26 11.09
N LEU A 45 -18.77 -7.31 12.27
CA LEU A 45 -18.85 -8.48 13.15
C LEU A 45 -20.18 -9.25 13.04
N THR A 46 -21.08 -8.89 12.12
CA THR A 46 -22.37 -9.58 11.94
C THR A 46 -22.71 -9.78 10.48
N VAL A 47 -22.71 -11.05 10.04
CA VAL A 47 -23.40 -11.48 8.83
C VAL A 47 -24.90 -11.45 9.11
N SER A 48 -25.67 -10.77 8.25
CA SER A 48 -27.13 -10.67 8.31
C SER A 48 -27.80 -12.01 7.97
N ASP A 49 -28.68 -12.47 8.86
CA ASP A 49 -29.55 -13.62 8.65
C ASP A 49 -30.98 -13.09 8.40
N ASP A 50 -31.47 -13.24 7.16
CA ASP A 50 -32.84 -12.93 6.78
C ASP A 50 -33.56 -14.21 6.31
N GLY A 51 -34.40 -14.76 7.19
CA GLY A 51 -35.76 -15.21 6.87
C GLY A 51 -35.98 -16.46 6.02
N GLU A 52 -36.45 -17.52 6.69
CA GLU A 52 -36.87 -18.85 6.22
C GLU A 52 -37.84 -18.94 5.00
N GLN A 53 -37.69 -20.00 4.20
CA GLN A 53 -38.79 -20.95 3.91
C GLN A 53 -38.34 -22.36 3.45
N SER A 54 -38.51 -23.32 4.37
CA SER A 54 -38.85 -24.77 4.25
C SER A 54 -38.44 -25.63 3.04
N GLY A 55 -37.75 -26.75 3.32
CA GLY A 55 -37.74 -27.99 2.51
C GLY A 55 -36.71 -29.02 2.99
N GLU A 56 -37.17 -30.19 3.43
CA GLU A 56 -36.41 -31.30 4.06
C GLU A 56 -35.29 -31.93 3.20
N GLY A 57 -34.19 -32.37 3.84
CA GLY A 57 -33.36 -33.47 3.31
C GLY A 57 -31.86 -33.51 3.69
N SER A 58 -31.53 -34.27 4.74
CA SER A 58 -30.30 -35.09 4.93
C SER A 58 -28.90 -34.45 4.98
N ALA A 59 -28.37 -34.38 6.22
CA ALA A 59 -27.00 -34.66 6.66
C ALA A 59 -25.81 -34.12 5.81
N ALA A 60 -25.32 -32.94 6.18
CA ALA A 60 -23.95 -32.50 5.96
C ALA A 60 -23.45 -31.78 7.23
N GLU A 61 -22.18 -31.99 7.57
CA GLU A 61 -21.50 -31.41 8.72
C GLU A 61 -21.66 -29.88 8.75
N ALA A 62 -22.13 -29.35 9.89
CA ALA A 62 -22.40 -27.94 10.08
C ALA A 62 -21.09 -27.13 10.06
N SER A 63 -20.94 -26.31 9.02
CA SER A 63 -20.01 -25.18 8.97
C SER A 63 -20.55 -24.05 9.86
N GLY A 64 -19.92 -23.83 11.01
CA GLY A 64 -20.12 -22.62 11.81
C GLY A 64 -19.49 -21.40 11.14
N SER A 65 -20.10 -20.23 11.34
CA SER A 65 -19.60 -18.91 10.93
C SER A 65 -18.15 -18.67 11.40
N PRO A 66 -17.36 -17.84 10.70
CA PRO A 66 -15.99 -17.56 11.09
C PRO A 66 -15.96 -16.82 12.44
N GLU A 67 -15.54 -17.52 13.48
CA GLU A 67 -15.23 -16.97 14.80
C GLU A 67 -13.86 -16.27 14.77
N ASP A 68 -13.81 -15.00 15.20
CA ASP A 68 -12.54 -14.30 15.41
C ASP A 68 -11.79 -14.93 16.60
N LYS A 69 -10.59 -15.46 16.32
CA LYS A 69 -9.75 -16.17 17.28
C LYS A 69 -8.51 -15.35 17.60
N GLU A 70 -8.50 -14.75 18.79
CA GLU A 70 -7.36 -13.98 19.28
C GLU A 70 -6.45 -14.88 20.14
N LYS A 71 -5.16 -14.94 19.81
CA LYS A 71 -4.15 -15.65 20.60
C LYS A 71 -3.30 -14.67 21.39
N LEU A 72 -3.01 -15.00 22.64
CA LEU A 72 -2.09 -14.23 23.47
C LEU A 72 -0.67 -14.21 22.87
N VAL A 73 -0.17 -13.01 22.58
CA VAL A 73 1.18 -12.78 22.03
C VAL A 73 2.18 -12.51 23.15
N ASP A 74 1.88 -11.57 24.05
CA ASP A 74 2.73 -11.20 25.17
C ASP A 74 1.91 -10.87 26.43
N SER A 75 2.55 -10.91 27.60
CA SER A 75 1.91 -10.65 28.90
C SER A 75 2.89 -10.10 29.93
N GLU A 76 2.64 -8.89 30.40
CA GLU A 76 3.42 -8.24 31.46
C GLU A 76 2.66 -8.23 32.79
N ASN A 77 3.38 -8.37 33.91
CA ASN A 77 2.86 -8.26 35.29
C ASN A 77 1.67 -9.20 35.66
N PHE A 78 1.43 -10.25 34.88
CA PHE A 78 0.30 -11.15 35.10
C PHE A 78 0.36 -11.89 36.46
N ASP A 79 1.55 -12.30 36.92
CA ASP A 79 1.71 -12.97 38.22
C ASP A 79 1.32 -12.06 39.39
N GLU A 80 1.78 -10.81 39.38
CA GLU A 80 1.47 -9.84 40.43
C GLU A 80 -0.01 -9.45 40.42
N TYR A 81 -0.63 -9.33 39.24
CA TYR A 81 -2.07 -9.18 39.10
C TYR A 81 -2.83 -10.35 39.75
N MET A 82 -2.52 -11.60 39.37
CA MET A 82 -3.16 -12.78 39.97
C MET A 82 -2.93 -12.88 41.48
N LYS A 83 -1.74 -12.47 41.96
CA LYS A 83 -1.42 -12.42 43.39
C LYS A 83 -2.27 -11.40 44.13
N ALA A 84 -2.51 -10.22 43.56
CA ALA A 84 -3.39 -9.19 44.11
C ALA A 84 -4.86 -9.65 44.17
N LEU A 85 -5.29 -10.48 43.21
CA LEU A 85 -6.60 -11.14 43.24
C LEU A 85 -6.72 -12.19 44.37
N GLY A 86 -5.61 -12.61 44.97
CA GLY A 86 -5.58 -13.67 45.98
C GLY A 86 -5.45 -15.08 45.40
N VAL A 87 -5.13 -15.21 44.11
CA VAL A 87 -4.93 -16.51 43.44
C VAL A 87 -3.71 -17.20 44.01
N GLY A 88 -3.86 -18.47 44.41
CA GLY A 88 -2.78 -19.27 45.00
C GLY A 88 -1.59 -19.48 44.05
N PHE A 89 -0.38 -19.60 44.62
CA PHE A 89 0.88 -19.69 43.86
C PHE A 89 0.86 -20.74 42.74
N ALA A 90 0.34 -21.94 42.99
CA ALA A 90 0.29 -23.01 42.00
C ALA A 90 -0.54 -22.62 40.76
N THR A 91 -1.73 -22.05 40.96
CA THR A 91 -2.61 -21.58 39.87
C THR A 91 -1.95 -20.47 39.08
N ARG A 92 -1.20 -19.57 39.74
CA ARG A 92 -0.46 -18.50 39.06
C ARG A 92 0.63 -19.02 38.14
N GLN A 93 1.39 -20.03 38.59
CA GLN A 93 2.44 -20.65 37.76
C GLN A 93 1.86 -21.29 36.50
N VAL A 94 0.69 -21.92 36.60
CA VAL A 94 -0.02 -22.48 35.43
C VAL A 94 -0.57 -21.36 34.54
N GLY A 95 -1.13 -20.31 35.13
CA GLY A 95 -1.63 -19.14 34.39
C GLY A 95 -0.56 -18.47 33.54
N ASN A 96 0.64 -18.22 34.10
CA ASN A 96 1.75 -17.54 33.41
C ASN A 96 2.27 -18.29 32.17
N VAL A 97 2.09 -19.61 32.10
CA VAL A 97 2.51 -20.42 30.93
C VAL A 97 1.36 -20.76 29.99
N THR A 98 0.13 -20.38 30.35
CA THR A 98 -1.07 -20.67 29.56
C THR A 98 -1.25 -19.58 28.49
N LYS A 99 -1.45 -19.99 27.23
CA LYS A 99 -1.79 -19.09 26.12
C LYS A 99 -3.26 -19.28 25.75
N PRO A 100 -4.20 -18.55 26.38
CA PRO A 100 -5.60 -18.68 26.06
C PRO A 100 -5.90 -18.15 24.65
N THR A 101 -6.93 -18.70 24.03
CA THR A 101 -7.58 -18.15 22.84
C THR A 101 -8.90 -17.52 23.27
N VAL A 102 -9.13 -16.25 22.94
CA VAL A 102 -10.40 -15.56 23.19
C VAL A 102 -11.18 -15.52 21.89
N ILE A 103 -12.46 -15.86 21.99
CA ILE A 103 -13.41 -15.85 20.88
C ILE A 103 -14.58 -14.98 21.29
N ILE A 104 -14.84 -13.93 20.53
CA ILE A 104 -15.95 -13.00 20.77
C ILE A 104 -16.92 -13.15 19.61
N GLY A 105 -18.19 -13.38 19.93
CA GLY A 105 -19.26 -13.48 18.97
C GLY A 105 -20.50 -12.73 19.45
N LYS A 106 -21.49 -12.63 18.58
CA LYS A 106 -22.78 -12.03 18.88
C LYS A 106 -23.89 -13.02 18.55
N GLU A 107 -24.80 -13.21 19.50
CA GLU A 107 -25.98 -14.05 19.37
C GLU A 107 -27.22 -13.19 19.65
N GLY A 108 -27.86 -12.70 18.58
CA GLY A 108 -28.98 -11.76 18.68
C GLY A 108 -28.56 -10.42 19.32
N ASP A 109 -29.11 -10.12 20.50
CA ASP A 109 -28.80 -8.91 21.27
C ASP A 109 -27.74 -9.11 22.35
N LYS A 110 -27.16 -10.32 22.44
CA LYS A 110 -26.12 -10.66 23.41
C LYS A 110 -24.75 -10.79 22.75
N VAL A 111 -23.73 -10.39 23.49
CA VAL A 111 -22.32 -10.69 23.18
C VAL A 111 -21.93 -11.94 23.94
N VAL A 112 -21.26 -12.86 23.26
CA VAL A 112 -20.74 -14.11 23.82
C VAL A 112 -19.22 -14.06 23.77
N VAL A 113 -18.58 -14.25 24.92
CA VAL A 113 -17.12 -14.32 25.02
C VAL A 113 -16.73 -15.68 25.55
N LYS A 114 -16.04 -16.47 24.71
CA LYS A 114 -15.47 -17.77 25.05
C LYS A 114 -13.97 -17.62 25.22
N THR A 115 -13.44 -18.06 26.35
CA THR A 115 -12.00 -18.17 26.60
C THR A 115 -11.64 -19.64 26.63
N GLN A 116 -10.79 -20.07 25.70
CA GLN A 116 -10.34 -21.46 25.57
C GLN A 116 -8.88 -21.58 25.99
N SER A 117 -8.55 -22.53 26.85
CA SER A 117 -7.19 -22.82 27.26
C SER A 117 -7.00 -24.28 27.63
N THR A 118 -5.74 -24.73 27.75
CA THR A 118 -5.42 -26.07 28.25
C THR A 118 -5.69 -26.25 29.74
N PHE A 119 -5.95 -25.16 30.46
CA PHE A 119 -6.19 -25.15 31.90
C PHE A 119 -7.68 -25.16 32.23
N LYS A 120 -8.41 -24.16 31.74
CA LYS A 120 -9.85 -24.00 31.97
C LYS A 120 -10.48 -23.19 30.85
N ASN A 121 -11.67 -23.60 30.43
CA ASN A 121 -12.48 -22.86 29.49
C ASN A 121 -13.58 -22.11 30.24
N THR A 122 -13.86 -20.87 29.83
CA THR A 122 -14.95 -20.07 30.37
C THR A 122 -15.79 -19.51 29.24
N GLU A 123 -17.08 -19.32 29.49
CA GLU A 123 -18.02 -18.71 28.56
C GLU A 123 -18.92 -17.75 29.33
N ILE A 124 -19.02 -16.52 28.83
CA ILE A 124 -19.95 -15.51 29.34
C ILE A 124 -20.83 -15.02 28.21
N SER A 125 -22.11 -14.80 28.51
CA SER A 125 -23.09 -14.25 27.58
C SER A 125 -23.83 -13.11 28.26
N PHE A 126 -23.76 -11.91 27.70
CA PHE A 126 -24.24 -10.70 28.36
C PHE A 126 -24.82 -9.69 27.36
N LYS A 127 -25.63 -8.76 27.87
CA LYS A 127 -26.04 -7.56 27.15
C LYS A 127 -25.16 -6.40 27.57
N LEU A 128 -24.81 -5.54 26.62
CA LEU A 128 -23.99 -4.36 26.91
C LEU A 128 -24.73 -3.41 27.86
N GLY A 129 -24.05 -2.97 28.91
CA GLY A 129 -24.56 -2.07 29.94
C GLY A 129 -25.40 -2.73 31.04
N GLU A 130 -25.69 -4.03 30.93
CA GLU A 130 -26.48 -4.76 31.94
C GLU A 130 -25.58 -5.57 32.89
N GLU A 131 -25.95 -5.62 34.17
CA GLU A 131 -25.25 -6.41 35.18
C GLU A 131 -25.67 -7.88 35.11
N PHE A 132 -24.70 -8.79 35.21
CA PHE A 132 -24.93 -10.23 35.25
C PHE A 132 -24.02 -10.92 36.27
N ASP A 133 -24.41 -12.13 36.67
CA ASP A 133 -23.59 -13.00 37.52
C ASP A 133 -22.54 -13.72 36.68
N GLU A 134 -21.27 -13.62 37.09
CA GLU A 134 -20.14 -14.23 36.41
C GLU A 134 -19.34 -15.11 37.39
N SER A 135 -18.98 -16.31 36.93
CA SER A 135 -17.99 -17.15 37.60
C SER A 135 -16.67 -17.07 36.83
N THR A 136 -15.64 -16.51 37.46
CA THR A 136 -14.33 -16.31 36.82
C THR A 136 -13.55 -17.62 36.69
N ALA A 137 -12.48 -17.63 35.88
CA ALA A 137 -11.63 -18.80 35.70
C ALA A 137 -10.98 -19.28 37.01
N ASP A 138 -10.73 -18.38 37.96
CA ASP A 138 -10.23 -18.67 39.30
C ASP A 138 -11.34 -18.89 40.35
N ASP A 139 -12.56 -19.20 39.89
CA ASP A 139 -13.73 -19.60 40.70
C ASP A 139 -14.30 -18.51 41.63
N ARG A 140 -13.99 -17.23 41.38
CA ARG A 140 -14.65 -16.12 42.05
C ARG A 140 -16.05 -15.93 41.49
N GLN A 141 -17.00 -15.63 42.38
CA GLN A 141 -18.34 -15.18 42.01
C GLN A 141 -18.34 -13.66 41.97
N CYS A 142 -18.67 -13.09 40.82
CA CYS A 142 -18.62 -11.65 40.58
C CYS A 142 -19.96 -11.14 40.04
N LYS A 143 -20.28 -9.88 40.37
CA LYS A 143 -21.23 -9.08 39.58
C LYS A 143 -20.45 -8.36 38.50
N SER A 144 -20.84 -8.58 37.25
CA SER A 144 -20.11 -8.08 36.10
C SER A 144 -20.97 -7.20 35.23
N VAL A 145 -20.38 -6.13 34.70
CA VAL A 145 -20.99 -5.27 33.68
C VAL A 145 -19.99 -5.12 32.55
N VAL A 146 -20.45 -5.29 31.32
CA VAL A 146 -19.63 -5.02 30.13
C VAL A 146 -20.24 -3.85 29.37
N SER A 147 -19.43 -2.86 29.04
CA SER A 147 -19.85 -1.63 28.37
C SER A 147 -18.86 -1.24 27.27
N LEU A 148 -19.30 -0.42 26.33
CA LEU A 148 -18.44 0.18 25.32
C LEU A 148 -18.11 1.62 25.76
N GLU A 149 -16.82 1.91 25.93
CA GLU A 149 -16.28 3.25 26.19
C GLU A 149 -15.42 3.65 24.99
N GLY A 150 -16.02 4.29 23.96
CA GLY A 150 -15.32 4.57 22.70
C GLY A 150 -15.11 3.30 21.88
N ASP A 151 -13.85 2.99 21.55
CA ASP A 151 -13.38 1.76 20.88
C ASP A 151 -13.03 0.62 21.84
N LYS A 152 -13.25 0.82 23.15
CA LYS A 152 -12.85 -0.13 24.19
C LYS A 152 -14.04 -0.90 24.74
N LEU A 153 -13.94 -2.22 24.73
CA LEU A 153 -14.84 -3.10 25.47
C LEU A 153 -14.37 -3.19 26.92
N VAL A 154 -15.09 -2.52 27.80
CA VAL A 154 -14.80 -2.40 29.22
C VAL A 154 -15.63 -3.39 30.01
N HIS A 155 -14.98 -4.37 30.61
CA HIS A 155 -15.58 -5.40 31.45
C HIS A 155 -15.16 -5.19 32.89
N VAL A 156 -16.10 -4.80 33.74
CA VAL A 156 -15.89 -4.56 35.17
C VAL A 156 -16.46 -5.74 35.95
N GLN A 157 -15.63 -6.37 36.78
CA GLN A 157 -15.99 -7.44 37.71
C GLN A 157 -15.91 -6.91 39.14
N LYS A 158 -16.96 -7.11 39.95
CA LYS A 158 -17.01 -6.71 41.37
C LYS A 158 -17.25 -7.92 42.27
N TRP A 159 -16.47 -8.04 43.33
CA TRP A 159 -16.62 -9.08 44.37
C TRP A 159 -16.04 -8.59 45.69
N ASP A 160 -16.66 -8.90 46.84
CA ASP A 160 -16.14 -8.61 48.19
C ASP A 160 -15.57 -7.19 48.40
N GLY A 161 -16.19 -6.18 47.80
CA GLY A 161 -15.73 -4.78 47.86
C GLY A 161 -14.49 -4.46 47.01
N LYS A 162 -14.01 -5.42 46.21
CA LYS A 162 -12.95 -5.28 45.21
C LYS A 162 -13.54 -5.16 43.81
N GLU A 163 -12.73 -4.63 42.90
CA GLU A 163 -13.08 -4.43 41.50
C GLU A 163 -11.88 -4.77 40.61
N THR A 164 -12.16 -5.39 39.46
CA THR A 164 -11.23 -5.55 38.33
C THR A 164 -11.89 -4.96 37.10
N LYS A 165 -11.13 -4.16 36.33
CA LYS A 165 -11.54 -3.66 35.02
C LYS A 165 -10.64 -4.27 33.94
N PHE A 166 -11.22 -5.06 33.04
CA PHE A 166 -10.58 -5.49 31.80
C PHE A 166 -10.98 -4.51 30.71
N VAL A 167 -9.98 -4.00 30.01
CA VAL A 167 -10.18 -3.12 28.86
C VAL A 167 -9.63 -3.86 27.65
N ARG A 168 -10.49 -4.18 26.68
CA ARG A 168 -10.08 -4.74 25.39
C ARG A 168 -10.27 -3.66 24.34
N GLU A 169 -9.30 -3.54 23.45
CA GLU A 169 -9.26 -2.53 22.39
C GLU A 169 -8.82 -3.24 21.12
N ILE A 170 -9.54 -3.02 20.03
CA ILE A 170 -9.11 -3.49 18.71
C ILE A 170 -7.96 -2.58 18.32
N GLN A 171 -6.75 -3.13 18.23
CA GLN A 171 -5.66 -2.41 17.60
C GLN A 171 -5.79 -2.55 16.09
N ASP A 172 -5.79 -1.42 15.39
CA ASP A 172 -5.77 -1.40 13.93
C ASP A 172 -4.57 -2.19 13.42
N GLY A 173 -4.80 -2.96 12.35
CA GLY A 173 -3.72 -3.66 11.66
C GLY A 173 -2.71 -2.68 11.08
N LYS A 174 -1.43 -3.04 11.14
CA LYS A 174 -0.33 -2.22 10.63
C LYS A 174 0.51 -3.01 9.66
N PHE A 175 0.98 -2.37 8.60
CA PHE A 175 1.95 -2.97 7.68
C PHE A 175 2.96 -1.93 7.24
N TRP A 176 4.17 -2.39 6.93
CA TRP A 176 5.17 -1.54 6.28
C TRP A 176 5.03 -1.61 4.76
N HIS A 177 5.30 -0.50 4.07
CA HIS A 177 5.49 -0.47 2.62
C HIS A 177 6.88 0.09 2.31
N ILE A 178 7.75 -0.78 1.81
CA ILE A 178 9.09 -0.43 1.34
C ILE A 178 9.19 -0.57 -0.18
N SER A 179 10.03 0.23 -0.82
CA SER A 179 10.19 0.25 -2.27
C SER A 179 11.51 0.92 -2.67
N ASP A 180 12.00 0.63 -3.87
CA ASP A 180 13.06 1.38 -4.54
C ASP A 180 14.35 1.45 -3.71
N LEU A 181 14.77 0.29 -3.17
CA LEU A 181 15.95 0.20 -2.30
C LEU A 181 17.22 0.56 -3.06
N HIS A 182 17.33 0.15 -4.33
CA HIS A 182 18.47 0.38 -5.22
C HIS A 182 19.81 0.27 -4.50
N LEU A 183 20.20 -0.94 -4.12
CA LEU A 183 21.53 -1.20 -3.58
C LEU A 183 22.58 -0.89 -4.65
N ASP A 184 23.53 0.00 -4.34
CA ASP A 184 24.78 0.13 -5.07
C ASP A 184 25.91 -0.60 -4.32
N PRO A 185 26.31 -1.81 -4.76
CA PRO A 185 27.37 -2.57 -4.11
C PRO A 185 28.75 -1.90 -4.25
N THR A 186 28.89 -0.91 -5.13
CA THR A 186 30.17 -0.23 -5.40
C THR A 186 30.37 1.00 -4.55
N TYR A 187 29.38 1.40 -3.76
CA TYR A 187 29.48 2.60 -2.93
C TYR A 187 30.63 2.51 -1.93
N HIS A 188 31.60 3.42 -2.05
CA HIS A 188 32.67 3.61 -1.07
C HIS A 188 33.14 5.06 -1.07
N ILE A 189 33.61 5.53 0.09
CA ILE A 189 34.14 6.90 0.22
C ILE A 189 35.58 6.93 -0.29
N THR A 190 35.88 7.85 -1.20
CA THR A 190 37.19 8.02 -1.82
C THR A 190 37.37 9.49 -2.25
N ASP A 191 38.62 9.95 -2.31
CA ASP A 191 38.97 11.33 -2.71
C ASP A 191 38.56 11.62 -4.16
N ASP A 192 38.59 10.61 -5.03
CA ASP A 192 38.07 10.72 -6.40
C ASP A 192 36.55 10.56 -6.40
N HIS A 193 35.84 11.67 -6.22
CA HIS A 193 34.38 11.68 -6.11
C HIS A 193 33.66 11.07 -7.34
N THR A 194 34.32 10.95 -8.49
CA THR A 194 33.74 10.28 -9.68
C THR A 194 33.70 8.74 -9.55
N LYS A 195 34.42 8.19 -8.58
CA LYS A 195 34.53 6.75 -8.31
C LYS A 195 33.82 6.30 -7.04
N VAL A 196 33.13 7.20 -6.36
CA VAL A 196 32.39 6.87 -5.12
C VAL A 196 31.36 5.77 -5.35
N CYS A 197 30.66 5.81 -6.49
CA CYS A 197 29.59 4.89 -6.81
C CYS A 197 29.40 4.82 -8.34
N LEU A 198 29.17 3.62 -8.89
CA LEU A 198 28.90 3.46 -10.32
C LEU A 198 27.54 4.03 -10.73
N SER A 199 26.56 4.06 -9.82
CA SER A 199 25.24 4.67 -10.06
C SER A 199 25.30 6.16 -10.41
N SER A 200 26.37 6.87 -10.02
CA SER A 200 26.62 8.25 -10.45
C SER A 200 27.00 8.36 -11.93
N LYS A 201 27.35 7.26 -12.61
CA LYS A 201 27.75 7.23 -14.03
C LYS A 201 28.93 8.15 -14.34
N GLY A 202 29.85 8.29 -13.39
CA GLY A 202 31.05 9.13 -13.50
C GLY A 202 30.83 10.61 -13.15
N TYR A 203 29.61 11.01 -12.78
CA TYR A 203 29.39 12.32 -12.18
C TYR A 203 29.99 12.34 -10.76
N PRO A 204 30.74 13.37 -10.37
CA PRO A 204 31.32 13.42 -9.04
C PRO A 204 30.22 13.45 -7.97
N ALA A 205 30.30 12.55 -6.98
CA ALA A 205 29.48 12.62 -5.79
C ALA A 205 29.69 13.98 -5.09
N SER A 206 28.60 14.56 -4.57
CA SER A 206 28.63 15.93 -4.07
C SER A 206 29.35 16.03 -2.72
N ASN A 207 28.92 15.23 -1.75
CA ASN A 207 29.46 15.16 -0.40
C ASN A 207 29.23 13.75 0.17
N PRO A 208 29.97 12.74 -0.30
CA PRO A 208 29.73 11.35 0.04
C PRO A 208 29.95 11.08 1.52
N GLY A 209 28.95 10.49 2.17
CA GLY A 209 28.99 10.13 3.58
C GLY A 209 28.70 8.65 3.82
N LEU A 210 28.71 8.25 5.10
CA LEU A 210 28.50 6.85 5.50
C LEU A 210 27.19 6.25 4.97
N PHE A 211 26.16 7.08 4.84
CA PHE A 211 24.81 6.70 4.46
C PHE A 211 24.43 7.09 3.03
N GLY A 212 25.39 7.52 2.20
CA GLY A 212 25.15 7.78 0.79
C GLY A 212 25.53 9.18 0.32
N ASP A 213 25.13 9.47 -0.91
CA ASP A 213 25.20 10.77 -1.57
C ASP A 213 23.98 10.92 -2.48
N PHE A 214 23.52 12.15 -2.74
CA PHE A 214 22.37 12.38 -3.62
C PHE A 214 22.59 11.97 -5.09
N MET A 215 23.85 11.86 -5.53
CA MET A 215 24.22 11.40 -6.86
C MET A 215 24.34 9.87 -6.96
N CYS A 216 24.34 9.17 -5.83
CA CYS A 216 24.45 7.72 -5.76
C CYS A 216 23.09 7.08 -5.48
N ASP A 217 22.99 5.80 -5.84
CA ASP A 217 22.02 4.89 -5.24
C ASP A 217 22.53 4.41 -3.86
N SER A 218 21.72 3.60 -3.17
CA SER A 218 21.85 3.36 -1.73
C SER A 218 23.07 2.51 -1.39
N PRO A 219 23.98 2.96 -0.50
CA PRO A 219 24.90 2.02 0.13
C PRO A 219 24.13 1.06 1.03
N TYR A 220 24.70 -0.14 1.22
CA TYR A 220 24.12 -1.17 2.08
C TYR A 220 23.82 -0.66 3.50
N LYS A 221 24.68 0.20 4.06
CA LYS A 221 24.50 0.80 5.39
C LYS A 221 23.22 1.65 5.50
N LEU A 222 22.81 2.33 4.43
CA LEU A 222 21.56 3.10 4.44
C LEU A 222 20.36 2.16 4.55
N ILE A 223 20.34 1.09 3.75
CA ILE A 223 19.27 0.08 3.74
C ILE A 223 19.16 -0.60 5.11
N GLN A 224 20.29 -1.04 5.68
CA GLN A 224 20.32 -1.63 7.02
C GLN A 224 19.81 -0.66 8.10
N SER A 225 20.17 0.63 8.01
CA SER A 225 19.69 1.63 8.96
C SER A 225 18.17 1.83 8.88
N ALA A 226 17.59 1.75 7.68
CA ALA A 226 16.15 1.85 7.50
C ALA A 226 15.41 0.65 8.10
N PHE A 227 15.91 -0.57 7.88
CA PHE A 227 15.32 -1.78 8.48
C PHE A 227 15.49 -1.82 10.01
N GLN A 228 16.62 -1.33 10.53
CA GLN A 228 16.80 -1.17 11.97
C GLN A 228 15.74 -0.23 12.56
N PHE A 229 15.56 0.94 11.94
CA PHE A 229 14.56 1.92 12.37
C PHE A 229 13.13 1.36 12.31
N MET A 230 12.76 0.67 11.24
CA MET A 230 11.44 0.03 11.10
C MET A 230 11.16 -0.92 12.27
N ARG A 231 12.15 -1.74 12.66
CA ARG A 231 12.04 -2.67 13.79
C ARG A 231 11.92 -1.97 15.14
N GLU A 232 12.57 -0.82 15.31
CA GLU A 232 12.51 -0.05 16.56
C GLU A 232 11.18 0.69 16.72
N VAL A 233 10.61 1.21 15.63
CA VAL A 233 9.40 2.04 15.66
C VAL A 233 8.12 1.20 15.64
N GLU A 234 8.09 0.14 14.83
CA GLU A 234 6.97 -0.78 14.80
C GLU A 234 7.52 -2.22 14.72
N PRO A 235 7.80 -2.85 15.87
CA PRO A 235 8.41 -4.17 15.93
C PRO A 235 7.46 -5.29 15.52
N LEU A 236 6.13 -5.07 15.58
CA LEU A 236 5.10 -6.09 15.33
C LEU A 236 4.07 -5.65 14.29
N PRO A 237 4.48 -5.29 13.06
CA PRO A 237 3.54 -5.13 11.97
C PRO A 237 2.97 -6.50 11.58
N ASP A 238 1.82 -6.50 10.92
CA ASP A 238 1.15 -7.71 10.47
C ASP A 238 1.87 -8.36 9.28
N PHE A 239 2.41 -7.52 8.39
CA PHE A 239 3.19 -7.92 7.22
C PHE A 239 3.98 -6.73 6.66
N ILE A 240 4.82 -7.00 5.66
CA ILE A 240 5.54 -5.97 4.88
C ILE A 240 5.18 -6.13 3.41
N ILE A 241 4.89 -5.03 2.73
CA ILE A 241 4.81 -4.96 1.27
C ILE A 241 6.15 -4.42 0.76
N TRP A 242 6.73 -5.08 -0.24
CA TRP A 242 7.97 -4.64 -0.89
C TRP A 242 7.80 -4.50 -2.40
N THR A 243 7.63 -3.27 -2.90
CA THR A 243 7.33 -3.04 -4.33
C THR A 243 8.58 -2.91 -5.23
N GLY A 244 9.63 -3.68 -4.94
CA GLY A 244 10.73 -3.94 -5.88
C GLY A 244 11.79 -2.84 -6.00
N ASP A 245 12.56 -2.93 -7.08
CA ASP A 245 13.70 -2.10 -7.47
C ASP A 245 14.90 -2.21 -6.52
N SER A 246 15.58 -3.37 -6.63
CA SER A 246 16.75 -3.72 -5.82
C SER A 246 18.08 -3.33 -6.47
N PRO A 247 18.34 -3.59 -7.77
CA PRO A 247 19.61 -3.25 -8.42
C PRO A 247 19.82 -1.74 -8.63
N PRO A 248 21.06 -1.27 -8.82
CA PRO A 248 21.35 0.16 -8.99
C PRO A 248 21.12 0.63 -10.44
N HIS A 249 21.04 1.94 -10.62
CA HIS A 249 20.96 2.64 -11.90
C HIS A 249 22.34 2.74 -12.56
N VAL A 250 22.84 1.63 -13.09
CA VAL A 250 24.07 1.58 -13.88
C VAL A 250 23.76 1.25 -15.34
N PRO A 251 24.66 1.56 -16.30
CA PRO A 251 24.48 1.10 -17.67
C PRO A 251 24.30 -0.43 -17.73
N ALA A 252 23.42 -0.93 -18.60
CA ALA A 252 23.08 -2.37 -18.65
C ALA A 252 24.30 -3.30 -18.81
N LYS A 253 25.39 -2.83 -19.42
CA LYS A 253 26.66 -3.56 -19.56
C LYS A 253 27.41 -3.81 -18.25
N GLU A 254 27.09 -3.07 -17.19
CA GLU A 254 27.67 -3.22 -15.84
C GLU A 254 26.87 -4.23 -15.00
N LEU A 255 25.74 -4.73 -15.52
CA LEU A 255 24.90 -5.74 -14.89
C LEU A 255 24.81 -6.99 -15.78
N SER A 256 24.29 -8.05 -15.19
CA SER A 256 23.89 -9.29 -15.86
C SER A 256 22.70 -9.89 -15.11
N THR A 257 22.05 -10.91 -15.68
CA THR A 257 21.00 -11.68 -15.00
C THR A 257 21.49 -12.19 -13.64
N ASP A 258 22.70 -12.77 -13.57
CA ASP A 258 23.27 -13.30 -12.32
C ASP A 258 23.49 -12.21 -11.27
N ILE A 259 23.98 -11.02 -11.68
CA ILE A 259 24.19 -9.90 -10.76
C ILE A 259 22.86 -9.38 -10.23
N VAL A 260 21.84 -9.27 -11.08
CA VAL A 260 20.48 -8.85 -10.67
C VAL A 260 19.90 -9.86 -9.66
N ILE A 261 19.95 -11.15 -9.97
CA ILE A 261 19.50 -12.21 -9.05
C ILE A 261 20.27 -12.16 -7.72
N HIS A 262 21.59 -11.94 -7.77
CA HIS A 262 22.40 -11.83 -6.57
C HIS A 262 21.99 -10.65 -5.69
N ILE A 263 21.71 -9.49 -6.27
CA ILE A 263 21.26 -8.31 -5.52
C ILE A 263 19.87 -8.53 -4.92
N ILE A 264 18.92 -9.07 -5.67
CA ILE A 264 17.58 -9.41 -5.16
C ILE A 264 17.68 -10.44 -4.02
N SER A 265 18.53 -11.45 -4.19
CA SER A 265 18.83 -12.43 -3.14
C SER A 265 19.39 -11.76 -1.90
N ASN A 266 20.35 -10.84 -2.03
CA ASN A 266 20.93 -10.11 -0.91
C ASN A 266 19.86 -9.29 -0.16
N MET A 267 19.02 -8.54 -0.86
CA MET A 267 17.92 -7.79 -0.25
C MET A 267 16.90 -8.71 0.44
N THR A 268 16.55 -9.82 -0.20
CA THR A 268 15.65 -10.84 0.38
C THR A 268 16.23 -11.39 1.69
N HIS A 269 17.50 -11.76 1.71
CA HIS A 269 18.17 -12.27 2.92
C HIS A 269 18.25 -11.20 4.01
N THR A 270 18.61 -9.96 3.64
CA THR A 270 18.68 -8.83 4.59
C THR A 270 17.33 -8.61 5.26
N ILE A 271 16.24 -8.57 4.50
CA ILE A 271 14.90 -8.39 5.05
C ILE A 271 14.57 -9.52 6.04
N ARG A 272 14.90 -10.78 5.70
CA ARG A 272 14.68 -11.94 6.59
C ARG A 272 15.52 -11.89 7.86
N GLU A 273 16.73 -11.34 7.82
CA GLU A 273 17.57 -11.17 9.02
C GLU A 273 16.98 -10.14 10.00
N PHE A 274 16.40 -9.06 9.49
CA PHE A 274 15.75 -8.05 10.32
C PHE A 274 14.35 -8.47 10.79
N PHE A 275 13.63 -9.24 9.96
CA PHE A 275 12.23 -9.61 10.14
C PHE A 275 12.01 -11.12 9.92
N PRO A 276 12.55 -12.00 10.79
CA PRO A 276 12.54 -13.45 10.56
C PRO A 276 11.14 -14.07 10.59
N ASP A 277 10.23 -13.51 11.39
CA ASP A 277 8.88 -14.05 11.62
C ASP A 277 7.79 -13.34 10.81
N LEU A 278 8.13 -12.29 10.07
CA LEU A 278 7.16 -11.54 9.27
C LEU A 278 7.03 -12.12 7.86
N THR A 279 5.81 -12.12 7.35
CA THR A 279 5.57 -12.40 5.93
C THR A 279 5.77 -11.13 5.12
N ILE A 280 6.51 -11.26 4.01
CA ILE A 280 6.76 -10.17 3.08
C ILE A 280 6.08 -10.48 1.75
N TYR A 281 5.34 -9.50 1.23
CA TYR A 281 4.65 -9.57 -0.05
C TYR A 281 5.34 -8.69 -1.09
N PRO A 282 6.23 -9.27 -1.91
CA PRO A 282 7.00 -8.51 -2.89
C PRO A 282 6.26 -8.30 -4.23
N ALA A 283 6.64 -7.25 -4.93
CA ALA A 283 6.42 -7.07 -6.36
C ALA A 283 7.78 -6.78 -7.04
N LEU A 284 7.94 -7.20 -8.29
CA LEU A 284 9.15 -6.89 -9.06
C LEU A 284 9.09 -5.45 -9.57
N GLY A 285 10.21 -4.73 -9.51
CA GLY A 285 10.39 -3.43 -10.14
C GLY A 285 11.15 -3.50 -11.47
N ASN A 286 11.16 -2.40 -12.23
CA ASN A 286 11.69 -2.41 -13.59
C ASN A 286 13.21 -2.64 -13.63
N HIS A 287 13.93 -2.34 -12.55
CA HIS A 287 15.35 -2.65 -12.38
C HIS A 287 15.62 -4.08 -11.89
N ASP A 288 14.61 -4.82 -11.42
CA ASP A 288 14.74 -6.22 -11.00
C ASP A 288 14.81 -7.20 -12.20
N TYR A 289 15.25 -6.73 -13.37
CA TYR A 289 15.46 -7.56 -14.56
C TYR A 289 16.69 -7.15 -15.36
N TRP A 290 17.22 -8.07 -16.16
CA TRP A 290 18.32 -7.80 -17.08
C TRP A 290 18.01 -8.24 -18.52
N PRO A 291 18.19 -7.36 -19.52
CA PRO A 291 18.42 -5.91 -19.37
C PRO A 291 17.25 -5.22 -18.66
N GLN A 292 17.51 -4.14 -17.92
CA GLN A 292 16.47 -3.40 -17.20
C GLN A 292 15.26 -3.07 -18.08
N ASP A 293 14.08 -3.01 -17.47
CA ASP A 293 12.78 -2.73 -18.08
C ASP A 293 12.23 -3.84 -19.00
N GLN A 294 13.07 -4.71 -19.57
CA GLN A 294 12.69 -5.66 -20.63
C GLN A 294 12.02 -6.94 -20.12
N PHE A 295 10.98 -6.81 -19.28
CA PHE A 295 10.27 -7.92 -18.68
C PHE A 295 9.49 -8.75 -19.72
N PRO A 296 9.73 -10.07 -19.83
CA PRO A 296 9.03 -10.94 -20.77
C PRO A 296 7.69 -11.45 -20.23
N MET A 297 6.84 -11.92 -21.15
CA MET A 297 5.50 -12.47 -20.85
C MET A 297 5.49 -13.94 -20.45
N VAL A 298 6.66 -14.59 -20.45
CA VAL A 298 6.84 -16.01 -20.18
C VAL A 298 7.84 -16.21 -19.05
N THR A 299 7.86 -17.43 -18.52
CA THR A 299 8.82 -17.82 -17.50
C THR A 299 10.26 -17.58 -17.95
N ASN A 300 11.11 -17.19 -16.99
CA ASN A 300 12.51 -16.86 -17.22
C ASN A 300 13.31 -17.09 -15.92
N GLU A 301 14.63 -16.98 -16.02
CA GLU A 301 15.57 -17.25 -14.91
C GLU A 301 15.30 -16.37 -13.68
N ILE A 302 14.93 -15.10 -13.86
CA ILE A 302 14.63 -14.19 -12.76
C ILE A 302 13.31 -14.56 -12.09
N TYR A 303 12.23 -14.80 -12.85
CA TYR A 303 10.94 -15.23 -12.28
C TYR A 303 11.08 -16.54 -11.49
N GLN A 304 11.90 -17.47 -11.99
CA GLN A 304 12.22 -18.71 -11.29
C GLN A 304 13.04 -18.45 -10.01
N ALA A 305 14.08 -17.61 -10.10
CA ALA A 305 14.93 -17.28 -8.97
C ALA A 305 14.14 -16.59 -7.85
N VAL A 306 13.34 -15.57 -8.17
CA VAL A 306 12.55 -14.85 -7.14
C VAL A 306 11.45 -15.72 -6.56
N ALA A 307 10.83 -16.60 -7.35
CA ALA A 307 9.87 -17.57 -6.80
C ALA A 307 10.53 -18.53 -5.80
N ASN A 308 11.78 -18.93 -6.01
CA ASN A 308 12.50 -19.76 -5.05
C ASN A 308 12.96 -18.96 -3.83
N LEU A 309 13.41 -17.70 -4.01
CA LEU A 309 13.80 -16.82 -2.92
C LEU A 309 12.61 -16.46 -2.01
N TRP A 310 11.42 -16.29 -2.58
CA TRP A 310 10.20 -15.85 -1.89
C TRP A 310 9.27 -17.00 -1.52
N GLU A 311 9.66 -18.25 -1.76
CA GLU A 311 8.94 -19.46 -1.33
C GLU A 311 8.57 -19.43 0.17
N PRO A 312 9.42 -18.95 1.10
CA PRO A 312 9.05 -18.88 2.52
C PRO A 312 7.86 -17.98 2.84
N TRP A 313 7.50 -17.05 1.95
CA TRP A 313 6.44 -16.06 2.18
C TRP A 313 5.15 -16.35 1.39
N LEU A 314 5.25 -17.13 0.31
CA LEU A 314 4.18 -17.27 -0.68
C LEU A 314 3.64 -18.69 -0.75
N ARG A 315 2.33 -18.82 -0.92
CA ARG A 315 1.65 -20.10 -1.10
C ARG A 315 1.99 -20.72 -2.48
N PRO A 316 1.88 -22.05 -2.63
CA PRO A 316 2.20 -22.75 -3.88
C PRO A 316 1.47 -22.20 -5.11
N GLU A 317 0.21 -21.77 -4.97
CA GLU A 317 -0.58 -21.18 -6.05
C GLU A 317 -0.01 -19.82 -6.49
N ALA A 318 0.38 -18.98 -5.52
CA ALA A 318 1.02 -17.70 -5.79
C ALA A 318 2.39 -17.88 -6.48
N LEU A 319 3.17 -18.86 -6.02
CA LEU A 319 4.45 -19.19 -6.63
C LEU A 319 4.31 -19.70 -8.07
N THR A 320 3.18 -20.32 -8.42
CA THR A 320 2.92 -20.83 -9.78
C THR A 320 2.73 -19.68 -10.78
N THR A 321 1.92 -18.69 -10.44
CA THR A 321 1.71 -17.51 -11.30
C THR A 321 2.93 -16.58 -11.32
N LEU A 322 3.63 -16.44 -10.18
CA LEU A 322 4.88 -15.70 -10.10
C LEU A 322 5.93 -16.26 -11.08
N ARG A 323 6.12 -17.59 -11.12
CA ARG A 323 7.04 -18.25 -12.08
C ARG A 323 6.63 -18.03 -13.53
N LYS A 324 5.34 -17.90 -13.80
CA LYS A 324 4.79 -17.76 -15.16
C LYS A 324 4.95 -16.33 -15.69
N GLY A 325 4.64 -15.31 -14.89
CA GLY A 325 4.49 -13.93 -15.37
C GLY A 325 4.94 -12.83 -14.41
N GLY A 326 5.52 -13.16 -13.25
CA GLY A 326 6.00 -12.17 -12.30
C GLY A 326 4.91 -11.53 -11.41
N PHE A 327 3.68 -12.05 -11.43
CA PHE A 327 2.53 -11.55 -10.66
C PHE A 327 1.84 -12.69 -9.91
N TYR A 328 1.14 -12.38 -8.81
CA TYR A 328 0.43 -13.38 -8.00
C TYR A 328 -0.66 -12.76 -7.12
N SER A 329 -1.51 -13.60 -6.52
CA SER A 329 -2.41 -13.17 -5.45
C SER A 329 -2.45 -14.20 -4.33
N GLN A 330 -2.77 -13.75 -3.12
CA GLN A 330 -2.87 -14.60 -1.94
C GLN A 330 -3.77 -13.97 -0.88
N VAL A 331 -4.57 -14.79 -0.21
CA VAL A 331 -5.31 -14.37 1.00
C VAL A 331 -4.30 -14.17 2.14
N ILE A 332 -4.21 -12.94 2.63
CA ILE A 332 -3.23 -12.54 3.65
C ILE A 332 -3.86 -12.47 5.05
N ARG A 333 -5.18 -12.25 5.11
CA ARG A 333 -6.02 -12.30 6.30
C ARG A 333 -7.44 -12.76 5.93
N PRO A 334 -8.27 -13.19 6.90
CA PRO A 334 -9.69 -13.36 6.64
C PRO A 334 -10.24 -12.13 5.90
N ASN A 335 -10.98 -12.37 4.81
CA ASN A 335 -11.62 -11.36 3.98
C ASN A 335 -10.67 -10.31 3.36
N LEU A 336 -9.35 -10.57 3.31
CA LEU A 336 -8.37 -9.68 2.67
C LEU A 336 -7.37 -10.46 1.81
N ARG A 337 -7.37 -10.13 0.52
CA ARG A 337 -6.44 -10.64 -0.48
C ARG A 337 -5.45 -9.56 -0.90
N LEU A 338 -4.18 -9.95 -1.02
CA LEU A 338 -3.17 -9.16 -1.69
C LEU A 338 -3.01 -9.63 -3.13
N VAL A 339 -2.94 -8.67 -4.06
CA VAL A 339 -2.75 -8.88 -5.50
C VAL A 339 -1.49 -8.13 -5.90
N SER A 340 -0.42 -8.87 -6.19
CA SER A 340 0.87 -8.35 -6.65
C SER A 340 0.95 -8.40 -8.17
N LEU A 341 0.96 -7.22 -8.80
CA LEU A 341 0.97 -7.05 -10.24
C LEU A 341 2.39 -6.85 -10.78
N ASN A 342 2.62 -7.35 -11.98
CA ASN A 342 3.82 -7.06 -12.75
C ASN A 342 3.50 -5.96 -13.77
N THR A 343 3.41 -4.72 -13.28
CA THR A 343 3.15 -3.54 -14.14
C THR A 343 4.34 -3.14 -15.00
N ASN A 344 5.51 -3.77 -14.81
CA ASN A 344 6.67 -3.60 -15.69
C ASN A 344 6.38 -4.12 -17.12
N LEU A 345 5.44 -5.06 -17.26
CA LEU A 345 4.92 -5.49 -18.57
C LEU A 345 4.23 -4.33 -19.32
N TYR A 346 3.71 -3.35 -18.60
CA TYR A 346 3.00 -2.20 -19.16
C TYR A 346 3.89 -0.96 -19.32
N TYR A 347 5.11 -1.01 -18.78
CA TYR A 347 6.02 0.13 -18.73
C TYR A 347 6.44 0.58 -20.12
N SER A 348 6.41 1.89 -20.37
CA SER A 348 6.65 2.45 -21.71
C SER A 348 7.99 2.06 -22.34
N PRO A 349 9.11 1.97 -21.59
CA PRO A 349 10.39 1.44 -22.06
C PRO A 349 10.48 -0.08 -22.32
N ASN A 350 9.50 -0.89 -21.90
CA ASN A 350 9.56 -2.34 -22.10
C ASN A 350 9.23 -2.74 -23.54
N ASN A 351 10.24 -2.87 -24.40
CA ASN A 351 10.02 -3.14 -25.82
C ASN A 351 9.49 -4.55 -26.10
N VAL A 352 9.54 -5.47 -25.13
CA VAL A 352 9.11 -6.87 -25.26
C VAL A 352 7.58 -7.00 -25.38
N THR A 353 6.84 -6.02 -24.85
CA THR A 353 5.36 -6.05 -24.79
C THR A 353 4.69 -5.11 -25.80
N VAL A 354 5.45 -4.49 -26.69
CA VAL A 354 4.90 -3.60 -27.74
C VAL A 354 3.92 -4.38 -28.62
N ASN A 355 2.75 -3.78 -28.90
CA ASN A 355 1.66 -4.36 -29.68
C ASN A 355 1.02 -5.64 -29.09
N ILE A 356 1.25 -5.92 -27.81
CA ILE A 356 0.55 -7.01 -27.12
C ILE A 356 -0.68 -6.45 -26.41
N THR A 357 -1.85 -7.06 -26.60
CA THR A 357 -3.09 -6.57 -25.98
C THR A 357 -3.20 -6.92 -24.50
N ASP A 358 -2.78 -8.14 -24.13
CA ASP A 358 -2.77 -8.62 -22.73
C ASP A 358 -1.46 -9.36 -22.41
N PRO A 359 -0.38 -8.63 -22.08
CA PRO A 359 0.90 -9.23 -21.72
C PRO A 359 0.77 -10.26 -20.59
N ALA A 360 1.20 -11.50 -20.87
CA ALA A 360 1.12 -12.65 -19.96
C ALA A 360 -0.31 -13.05 -19.50
N GLY A 361 -1.37 -12.51 -20.13
CA GLY A 361 -2.76 -12.74 -19.71
C GLY A 361 -3.10 -12.10 -18.34
N GLN A 362 -2.34 -11.08 -17.93
CA GLN A 362 -2.46 -10.50 -16.59
C GLN A 362 -3.75 -9.69 -16.41
N PHE A 363 -4.31 -9.07 -17.47
CA PHE A 363 -5.59 -8.35 -17.36
C PHE A 363 -6.78 -9.30 -17.20
N GLU A 364 -6.81 -10.39 -17.96
CA GLU A 364 -7.80 -11.46 -17.77
C GLU A 364 -7.70 -12.03 -16.34
N TRP A 365 -6.48 -12.44 -15.94
CA TRP A 365 -6.23 -12.96 -14.59
C TRP A 365 -6.61 -11.99 -13.46
N LEU A 366 -6.34 -10.68 -13.63
CA LEU A 366 -6.69 -9.67 -12.63
C LEU A 366 -8.20 -9.55 -12.46
N GLN A 367 -8.96 -9.52 -13.56
CA GLN A 367 -10.42 -9.44 -13.49
C GLN A 367 -11.01 -10.68 -12.83
N ASP A 368 -10.53 -11.88 -13.18
CA ASP A 368 -10.98 -13.13 -12.55
C ASP A 368 -10.66 -13.15 -11.06
N THR A 369 -9.48 -12.63 -10.67
CA THR A 369 -9.06 -12.53 -9.27
C THR A 369 -9.96 -11.57 -8.49
N LEU A 370 -10.26 -10.39 -9.04
CA LEU A 370 -11.13 -9.42 -8.38
C LEU A 370 -12.60 -9.86 -8.33
N GLU A 371 -13.06 -10.59 -9.35
CA GLU A 371 -14.39 -11.21 -9.33
C GLU A 371 -14.47 -12.30 -8.26
N THR A 372 -13.41 -13.11 -8.10
CA THR A 372 -13.30 -14.09 -7.01
C THR A 372 -13.37 -13.42 -5.64
N CYS A 373 -12.70 -12.27 -5.48
CA CYS A 373 -12.76 -11.50 -4.23
C CYS A 373 -14.20 -11.06 -3.95
N ARG A 374 -14.89 -10.49 -4.95
CA ARG A 374 -16.31 -10.08 -4.82
C ARG A 374 -17.22 -11.25 -4.41
N GLN A 375 -17.05 -12.41 -5.05
CA GLN A 375 -17.86 -13.60 -4.78
C GLN A 375 -17.60 -14.22 -3.41
N SER A 376 -16.41 -13.97 -2.85
CA SER A 376 -15.97 -14.53 -1.57
C SER A 376 -16.04 -13.50 -0.44
N ASP A 377 -16.64 -12.33 -0.67
CA ASP A 377 -16.69 -11.19 0.25
C ASP A 377 -15.30 -10.76 0.77
N GLU A 378 -14.27 -10.90 -0.07
CA GLU A 378 -12.91 -10.44 0.21
C GLU A 378 -12.69 -9.02 -0.32
N LYS A 379 -11.95 -8.20 0.44
CA LYS A 379 -11.32 -6.97 -0.06
C LYS A 379 -9.97 -7.27 -0.70
N ALA A 380 -9.54 -6.39 -1.60
CA ALA A 380 -8.25 -6.53 -2.29
C ALA A 380 -7.32 -5.33 -2.03
N TYR A 381 -6.07 -5.62 -1.66
CA TYR A 381 -4.95 -4.69 -1.77
C TYR A 381 -4.16 -4.96 -3.04
N ILE A 382 -4.00 -3.94 -3.86
CA ILE A 382 -3.20 -4.00 -5.08
C ILE A 382 -1.81 -3.46 -4.78
N ILE A 383 -0.78 -4.26 -5.06
CA ILE A 383 0.62 -3.83 -4.99
C ILE A 383 1.22 -3.96 -6.39
N ALA A 384 2.02 -2.99 -6.81
CA ALA A 384 2.83 -3.10 -8.02
C ALA A 384 4.00 -2.13 -7.95
N HIS A 385 4.93 -2.21 -8.90
CA HIS A 385 6.03 -1.26 -8.94
C HIS A 385 5.67 0.01 -9.71
N VAL A 386 5.53 -0.07 -11.04
CA VAL A 386 5.20 1.07 -11.90
C VAL A 386 3.72 1.45 -11.69
N PRO A 387 3.41 2.69 -11.27
CA PRO A 387 2.04 3.11 -11.03
C PRO A 387 1.24 3.26 -12.33
N MET A 388 -0.07 3.07 -12.24
CA MET A 388 -1.00 3.65 -13.23
C MET A 388 -1.08 5.18 -13.04
N GLY A 389 -1.63 5.89 -14.02
CA GLY A 389 -1.82 7.33 -13.98
C GLY A 389 -0.65 8.13 -14.56
N TYR A 390 -0.76 9.43 -14.40
CA TYR A 390 0.15 10.42 -14.96
C TYR A 390 1.27 10.78 -13.98
N LEU A 391 2.47 10.98 -14.50
CA LEU A 391 3.61 11.41 -13.73
C LEU A 391 3.40 12.86 -13.22
N PRO A 392 3.48 13.13 -11.91
CA PRO A 392 3.16 14.45 -11.36
C PRO A 392 4.17 15.54 -11.74
N PHE A 393 5.30 15.16 -12.33
CA PHE A 393 6.40 16.04 -12.74
C PHE A 393 6.54 16.15 -14.26
N ALA A 394 5.68 15.51 -15.05
CA ALA A 394 5.69 15.56 -16.51
C ALA A 394 4.27 15.75 -17.07
N SER A 395 4.10 16.72 -17.97
CA SER A 395 2.79 17.03 -18.55
C SER A 395 2.36 15.94 -19.54
N GLY A 396 1.12 15.46 -19.42
CA GLY A 396 0.51 14.54 -20.38
C GLY A 396 1.24 13.19 -20.53
N THR A 397 2.05 12.79 -19.55
CA THR A 397 2.85 11.56 -19.63
C THR A 397 2.40 10.56 -18.55
N THR A 398 1.94 9.38 -18.97
CA THR A 398 1.67 8.25 -18.08
C THR A 398 2.93 7.43 -17.82
N ALA A 399 3.04 6.79 -16.66
CA ALA A 399 4.19 5.93 -16.35
C ALA A 399 4.17 4.63 -17.18
N VAL A 400 3.03 3.95 -17.20
CA VAL A 400 2.75 2.85 -18.14
C VAL A 400 2.23 3.40 -19.46
N ARG A 401 2.23 2.58 -20.53
CA ARG A 401 1.66 3.00 -21.83
C ARG A 401 0.18 3.35 -21.68
N GLU A 402 -0.26 4.39 -22.38
CA GLU A 402 -1.62 4.93 -22.31
C GLU A 402 -2.69 3.85 -22.49
N CYS A 403 -2.56 2.95 -23.46
CA CYS A 403 -3.53 1.87 -23.67
C CYS A 403 -3.68 0.92 -22.47
N TYR A 404 -2.58 0.62 -21.77
CA TYR A 404 -2.62 -0.20 -20.57
C TYR A 404 -3.09 0.60 -19.35
N ASN A 405 -2.75 1.89 -19.30
CA ASN A 405 -3.26 2.82 -18.29
C ASN A 405 -4.79 2.83 -18.29
N GLU A 406 -5.40 3.09 -19.45
CA GLU A 406 -6.87 3.15 -19.57
C GLU A 406 -7.51 1.81 -19.22
N ARG A 407 -6.91 0.69 -19.64
CA ARG A 407 -7.42 -0.64 -19.31
C ARG A 407 -7.36 -0.94 -17.81
N LEU A 408 -6.29 -0.56 -17.11
CA LEU A 408 -6.21 -0.68 -15.64
C LEU A 408 -7.26 0.20 -14.96
N VAL A 409 -7.41 1.44 -15.41
CA VAL A 409 -8.41 2.39 -14.90
C VAL A 409 -9.83 1.83 -15.04
N GLU A 410 -10.17 1.25 -16.19
CA GLU A 410 -11.47 0.60 -16.41
C GLU A 410 -11.71 -0.57 -15.47
N ILE A 411 -10.72 -1.46 -15.31
CA ILE A 411 -10.82 -2.61 -14.40
C ILE A 411 -11.00 -2.13 -12.95
N PHE A 412 -10.16 -1.23 -12.48
CA PHE A 412 -10.22 -0.76 -11.09
C PHE A 412 -11.46 0.09 -10.80
N ARG A 413 -12.02 0.78 -11.79
CA ARG A 413 -13.35 1.41 -11.66
C ARG A 413 -14.44 0.37 -11.47
N LYS A 414 -14.44 -0.68 -12.30
CA LYS A 414 -15.43 -1.77 -12.25
C LYS A 414 -15.40 -2.55 -10.92
N TYR A 415 -14.23 -2.61 -10.28
CA TYR A 415 -14.00 -3.35 -9.03
C TYR A 415 -13.68 -2.44 -7.84
N SER A 416 -14.11 -1.17 -7.88
CA SER A 416 -13.86 -0.19 -6.82
C SER A 416 -14.54 -0.51 -5.49
N ASP A 417 -15.60 -1.31 -5.50
CA ASP A 417 -16.26 -1.90 -4.34
C ASP A 417 -15.41 -2.96 -3.62
N VAL A 418 -14.51 -3.63 -4.34
CA VAL A 418 -13.65 -4.72 -3.86
C VAL A 418 -12.27 -4.20 -3.47
N VAL A 419 -11.71 -3.29 -4.27
CA VAL A 419 -10.34 -2.81 -4.09
C VAL A 419 -10.27 -1.77 -2.98
N ALA A 420 -9.67 -2.13 -1.86
CA ALA A 420 -9.56 -1.27 -0.67
C ALA A 420 -8.30 -0.37 -0.69
N GLY A 421 -7.30 -0.67 -1.53
CA GLY A 421 -6.08 0.14 -1.59
C GLY A 421 -5.13 -0.23 -2.71
N HIS A 422 -4.36 0.75 -3.17
CA HIS A 422 -3.29 0.56 -4.15
C HIS A 422 -1.96 1.10 -3.61
N PHE A 423 -0.89 0.33 -3.77
CA PHE A 423 0.44 0.65 -3.25
C PHE A 423 1.48 0.48 -4.35
N TYR A 424 2.16 1.58 -4.71
CA TYR A 424 3.13 1.63 -5.81
C TYR A 424 4.47 2.25 -5.40
N GLY A 425 5.51 1.98 -6.20
CA GLY A 425 6.86 2.51 -6.05
C GLY A 425 7.27 3.42 -7.21
N HIS A 426 8.46 3.16 -7.77
CA HIS A 426 9.00 3.60 -9.06
C HIS A 426 9.36 5.09 -9.17
N THR A 427 8.50 5.99 -8.70
CA THR A 427 8.69 7.43 -8.91
C THR A 427 9.70 8.05 -7.94
N HIS A 428 10.00 7.35 -6.83
CA HIS A 428 10.79 7.84 -5.70
C HIS A 428 10.23 9.17 -5.17
N ARG A 429 8.90 9.35 -5.22
CA ARG A 429 8.19 10.52 -4.74
C ARG A 429 7.03 10.08 -3.88
N ASP A 430 6.77 10.89 -2.86
CA ASP A 430 5.51 10.77 -2.14
C ASP A 430 4.41 11.46 -2.96
N SER A 431 3.42 10.69 -3.38
CA SER A 431 2.33 11.12 -4.23
C SER A 431 1.08 10.31 -3.93
N ILE A 432 -0.07 10.95 -4.09
CA ILE A 432 -1.39 10.32 -3.91
C ILE A 432 -2.14 10.49 -5.23
N MET A 433 -2.82 9.43 -5.65
CA MET A 433 -3.74 9.45 -6.77
C MET A 433 -5.10 8.97 -6.29
N VAL A 434 -6.15 9.60 -6.77
CA VAL A 434 -7.52 9.23 -6.43
C VAL A 434 -8.23 8.82 -7.71
N LEU A 435 -8.70 7.58 -7.75
CA LEU A 435 -9.43 7.03 -8.89
C LEU A 435 -10.92 7.38 -8.78
N LEU A 436 -11.46 7.94 -9.86
CA LEU A 436 -12.85 8.40 -9.97
C LEU A 436 -13.76 7.38 -10.62
N ASP A 437 -15.02 7.34 -10.19
CA ASP A 437 -16.11 6.82 -11.03
C ASP A 437 -16.47 7.81 -12.16
N HIS A 438 -17.37 7.40 -13.05
CA HIS A 438 -17.77 8.23 -14.20
C HIS A 438 -18.68 9.43 -13.82
N GLU A 439 -19.39 9.37 -12.68
CA GLU A 439 -20.35 10.39 -12.25
C GLU A 439 -19.69 11.51 -11.41
N GLY A 440 -18.66 11.20 -10.62
CA GLY A 440 -17.97 12.14 -9.74
C GLY A 440 -17.11 13.19 -10.44
N TYR A 441 -16.79 13.01 -11.73
CA TYR A 441 -15.94 13.93 -12.50
C TYR A 441 -16.58 15.31 -12.73
N GLN A 442 -17.89 15.36 -12.99
CA GLN A 442 -18.60 16.60 -13.39
C GLN A 442 -18.88 17.55 -12.21
N SER A 443 -19.03 17.03 -10.99
CA SER A 443 -19.56 17.79 -9.85
C SER A 443 -18.51 18.21 -8.81
N HIS A 444 -17.32 17.59 -8.76
CA HIS A 444 -16.43 17.69 -7.58
C HIS A 444 -14.97 18.12 -7.84
N SER A 445 -14.51 18.19 -9.10
CA SER A 445 -13.08 18.32 -9.43
C SER A 445 -12.44 19.67 -9.06
N THR A 446 -13.15 20.79 -9.19
CA THR A 446 -12.63 22.15 -8.93
C THR A 446 -12.54 22.50 -7.44
N SER A 447 -13.51 22.06 -6.63
CA SER A 447 -13.56 22.32 -5.18
C SER A 447 -12.50 21.52 -4.41
N PHE A 448 -12.24 20.28 -4.84
CA PHE A 448 -11.24 19.42 -4.20
C PHE A 448 -9.81 19.75 -4.60
N SER A 449 -9.54 19.97 -5.89
CA SER A 449 -8.19 20.31 -6.34
C SER A 449 -7.71 21.63 -5.72
N SER A 450 -8.61 22.62 -5.59
CA SER A 450 -8.30 23.89 -4.91
C SER A 450 -8.06 23.71 -3.40
N LYS A 451 -8.84 22.88 -2.70
CA LYS A 451 -8.63 22.56 -1.28
C LYS A 451 -7.35 21.76 -1.06
N ALA A 452 -7.11 20.67 -1.80
CA ALA A 452 -5.89 19.86 -1.67
C ALA A 452 -4.63 20.70 -1.96
N GLN A 453 -4.65 21.56 -2.99
CA GLN A 453 -3.56 22.49 -3.29
C GLN A 453 -3.40 23.56 -2.20
N GLN A 454 -4.48 24.11 -1.64
CA GLN A 454 -4.42 25.04 -0.50
C GLN A 454 -3.86 24.36 0.76
N CYS A 455 -4.28 23.14 1.07
CA CYS A 455 -3.80 22.35 2.20
C CYS A 455 -2.31 22.06 2.06
N MET A 456 -1.87 21.64 0.87
CA MET A 456 -0.45 21.40 0.58
C MET A 456 0.38 22.69 0.56
N PHE A 457 -0.18 23.79 0.07
CA PHE A 457 0.46 25.11 0.13
C PHE A 457 0.60 25.59 1.58
N LEU A 458 -0.45 25.43 2.40
CA LEU A 458 -0.46 25.78 3.81
C LEU A 458 0.57 24.96 4.58
N LEU A 459 0.66 23.64 4.34
CA LEU A 459 1.68 22.77 4.93
C LEU A 459 3.10 23.22 4.55
N ARG A 460 3.33 23.53 3.27
CA ARG A 460 4.63 24.06 2.79
C ARG A 460 4.98 25.40 3.43
N ARG A 461 3.99 26.29 3.62
CA ARG A 461 4.19 27.59 4.27
C ARG A 461 4.40 27.48 5.77
N LEU A 462 3.60 26.69 6.48
CA LEU A 462 3.76 26.47 7.91
C LEU A 462 5.13 25.84 8.23
N ARG A 463 5.64 24.97 7.33
CA ARG A 463 7.01 24.45 7.40
C ARG A 463 8.08 25.53 7.23
N SER A 464 7.78 26.63 6.50
CA SER A 464 8.69 27.77 6.33
C SER A 464 8.68 28.77 7.49
N PHE A 465 7.72 28.65 8.43
CA PHE A 465 7.56 29.56 9.57
C PHE A 465 8.05 28.98 10.90
N ASP A 466 8.83 27.89 10.87
CA ASP A 466 9.38 27.24 12.07
C ASP A 466 8.30 26.91 13.12
N VAL A 467 7.11 26.54 12.63
CA VAL A 467 5.96 26.18 13.46
C VAL A 467 6.26 24.87 14.18
N ARG A 468 5.91 24.78 15.46
CA ARG A 468 6.14 23.59 16.28
C ARG A 468 5.53 22.34 15.63
N LYS A 469 6.29 21.24 15.70
CA LYS A 469 6.04 19.97 14.98
C LYS A 469 4.75 19.27 15.41
N ASP A 470 4.35 19.43 16.66
CA ASP A 470 3.06 19.00 17.22
C ASP A 470 1.88 19.68 16.49
N ILE A 471 1.95 21.01 16.31
CA ILE A 471 0.94 21.79 15.62
C ILE A 471 0.89 21.42 14.14
N LEU A 472 2.04 21.24 13.49
CA LEU A 472 2.11 20.79 12.10
C LEU A 472 1.53 19.39 11.90
N THR A 473 1.73 18.48 12.85
CA THR A 473 1.20 17.11 12.81
C THR A 473 -0.31 17.08 13.00
N VAL A 474 -0.84 17.87 13.93
CA VAL A 474 -2.30 18.04 14.10
C VAL A 474 -2.89 18.65 12.84
N VAL A 475 -2.27 19.70 12.29
CA VAL A 475 -2.69 20.31 11.03
C VAL A 475 -2.61 19.30 9.88
N TYR A 476 -1.56 18.49 9.79
CA TYR A 476 -1.43 17.45 8.76
C TYR A 476 -2.50 16.37 8.88
N LYS A 477 -2.72 15.81 10.07
CA LYS A 477 -3.77 14.82 10.34
C LYS A 477 -5.15 15.39 10.01
N SER A 478 -5.48 16.58 10.53
CA SER A 478 -6.75 17.23 10.22
C SER A 478 -6.89 17.62 8.74
N LEU A 479 -5.80 17.91 8.02
CA LEU A 479 -5.85 18.20 6.58
C LEU A 479 -6.02 16.92 5.75
N ILE A 480 -5.35 15.83 6.12
CA ILE A 480 -5.50 14.52 5.48
C ILE A 480 -6.89 13.96 5.77
N GLU A 481 -7.33 13.98 7.03
CA GLU A 481 -8.71 13.64 7.42
C GLU A 481 -9.71 14.54 6.70
N SER A 482 -9.49 15.86 6.60
CA SER A 482 -10.36 16.77 5.84
C SER A 482 -10.32 16.54 4.33
N VAL A 483 -9.28 15.92 3.78
CA VAL A 483 -9.19 15.55 2.35
C VAL A 483 -9.82 14.19 2.11
N LEU A 484 -9.75 13.27 3.07
CA LEU A 484 -10.27 11.90 2.99
C LEU A 484 -11.75 11.78 3.42
N THR A 485 -12.23 12.60 4.36
CA THR A 485 -13.66 12.68 4.74
C THR A 485 -14.52 13.31 3.66
N PHE A 486 -13.92 14.09 2.76
CA PHE A 486 -14.54 14.43 1.50
C PHE A 486 -14.19 13.32 0.52
N ASN A 487 -15.15 12.46 0.23
CA ASN A 487 -15.07 11.37 -0.75
C ASN A 487 -14.88 11.93 -2.18
N ILE A 488 -13.72 12.53 -2.43
CA ILE A 488 -13.48 13.38 -3.59
C ILE A 488 -12.08 13.16 -4.14
N THR A 489 -12.02 13.42 -5.42
CA THR A 489 -11.14 12.93 -6.43
C THR A 489 -10.83 14.08 -7.41
N SER A 490 -9.61 14.13 -7.93
CA SER A 490 -9.35 14.99 -9.10
C SER A 490 -8.15 14.51 -9.91
N TRP A 491 -8.32 14.52 -11.23
CA TRP A 491 -7.28 14.85 -12.22
C TRP A 491 -7.87 15.90 -13.19
N TRP A 492 -7.01 16.81 -13.65
CA TRP A 492 -7.32 17.95 -14.53
C TRP A 492 -6.97 17.60 -15.97
N TRP A 493 -7.89 17.85 -16.91
CA TRP A 493 -7.64 17.91 -18.36
C TRP A 493 -8.16 19.26 -18.88
N GLY A 494 -7.36 19.96 -19.68
CA GLY A 494 -7.73 21.11 -20.51
C GLY A 494 -6.61 21.31 -21.54
N GLU A 495 -6.87 21.42 -22.84
CA GLU A 495 -8.05 21.98 -23.53
C GLU A 495 -8.55 21.15 -24.72
N GLU A 496 -9.85 21.32 -25.01
CA GLU A 496 -10.57 20.89 -26.20
C GLU A 496 -10.15 21.66 -27.46
N SER A 497 -10.04 20.95 -28.60
CA SER A 497 -10.91 21.26 -29.75
C SER A 497 -10.93 20.13 -30.80
N ALA A 498 -12.15 19.69 -31.09
CA ALA A 498 -12.67 19.18 -32.37
C ALA A 498 -12.40 17.71 -32.82
N ALA A 499 -13.40 16.88 -32.52
CA ALA A 499 -14.25 16.15 -33.49
C ALA A 499 -13.76 14.85 -34.18
N HIS A 500 -14.65 13.85 -34.06
CA HIS A 500 -14.88 12.66 -34.90
C HIS A 500 -14.10 11.35 -34.62
N SER A 501 -14.79 10.46 -33.88
CA SER A 501 -15.02 9.03 -34.21
C SER A 501 -13.88 8.16 -34.77
N ALA A 502 -13.34 7.27 -33.93
CA ALA A 502 -13.16 5.82 -34.18
C ALA A 502 -12.47 5.14 -32.98
N PRO A 503 -12.76 3.87 -32.64
CA PRO A 503 -12.03 3.14 -31.62
C PRO A 503 -10.61 2.82 -32.14
N PHE A 504 -9.59 3.21 -31.38
CA PHE A 504 -8.21 2.77 -31.62
C PHE A 504 -8.08 1.29 -31.23
N VAL A 505 -8.27 0.42 -32.22
CA VAL A 505 -7.89 -0.99 -32.15
C VAL A 505 -6.37 -1.07 -32.36
N CYS A 506 -5.65 -1.78 -31.49
CA CYS A 506 -4.26 -2.17 -31.74
C CYS A 506 -4.18 -2.87 -33.11
N GLY A 507 -3.55 -2.21 -34.08
CA GLY A 507 -3.63 -2.59 -35.48
C GLY A 507 -3.17 -4.02 -35.76
N VAL A 508 -4.10 -4.84 -36.25
CA VAL A 508 -3.80 -6.06 -37.00
C VAL A 508 -3.36 -5.61 -38.40
N ALA A 509 -2.10 -5.86 -38.77
CA ALA A 509 -1.67 -5.70 -40.16
C ALA A 509 -2.21 -6.89 -40.98
N PRO A 510 -2.95 -6.69 -42.08
CA PRO A 510 -3.33 -7.79 -42.96
C PRO A 510 -2.17 -8.17 -43.91
N PRO A 511 -2.09 -9.44 -44.35
CA PRO A 511 -1.03 -9.89 -45.23
C PRO A 511 -1.23 -9.35 -46.66
N LEU A 512 -0.15 -8.82 -47.24
CA LEU A 512 -0.07 -8.50 -48.66
C LEU A 512 0.14 -9.80 -49.46
N SER A 513 -0.85 -10.18 -50.29
CA SER A 513 -0.60 -10.68 -51.65
C SER A 513 -1.90 -11.08 -52.37
N GLY A 514 -2.08 -10.59 -53.60
CA GLY A 514 -2.64 -11.42 -54.67
C GLY A 514 -3.87 -10.89 -55.42
N CYS A 515 -3.64 -10.55 -56.69
CA CYS A 515 -4.56 -10.68 -57.84
C CYS A 515 -5.42 -9.49 -58.31
N ARG A 516 -4.90 -8.87 -59.39
CA ARG A 516 -5.53 -8.55 -60.70
C ARG A 516 -6.71 -7.55 -60.76
N GLN A 517 -6.39 -6.34 -61.24
CA GLN A 517 -6.84 -5.64 -62.48
C GLN A 517 -8.35 -5.60 -62.88
N PRO A 518 -8.80 -4.64 -63.75
CA PRO A 518 -8.43 -3.21 -63.88
C PRO A 518 -9.57 -2.26 -64.41
N LEU A 519 -9.25 -0.96 -64.65
CA LEU A 519 -9.89 0.03 -65.57
C LEU A 519 -11.29 0.60 -65.13
N GLN A 520 -11.74 1.83 -65.42
CA GLN A 520 -11.27 3.00 -66.20
C GLN A 520 -12.17 4.24 -65.90
N ASP A 521 -11.69 5.42 -66.30
CA ASP A 521 -12.40 6.69 -66.60
C ASP A 521 -12.80 7.62 -65.43
N GLY A 522 -12.60 8.95 -65.45
CA GLY A 522 -12.19 9.85 -66.53
C GLY A 522 -13.10 11.10 -66.58
N LEU A 523 -12.52 12.27 -66.26
CA LEU A 523 -12.92 13.65 -66.67
C LEU A 523 -14.14 14.36 -66.04
N LEU A 524 -13.90 15.51 -65.36
CA LEU A 524 -14.30 16.90 -65.74
C LEU A 524 -14.10 17.92 -64.57
N PRO A 525 -14.05 19.26 -64.79
CA PRO A 525 -12.90 20.08 -64.41
C PRO A 525 -13.18 21.25 -63.45
N CYS A 526 -12.08 21.91 -63.08
CA CYS A 526 -12.01 23.19 -62.37
C CYS A 526 -12.74 24.34 -63.10
N ILE A 527 -13.47 25.17 -62.35
CA ILE A 527 -13.73 26.58 -62.69
C ILE A 527 -13.49 27.44 -61.45
N SER A 528 -12.67 28.47 -61.69
CA SER A 528 -12.23 29.56 -60.81
C SER A 528 -13.34 30.55 -60.46
N GLY A 529 -13.25 31.13 -59.26
CA GLY A 529 -13.87 32.41 -58.92
C GLY A 529 -13.10 33.06 -57.77
N GLY A 530 -12.45 34.19 -58.03
CA GLY A 530 -11.69 34.94 -57.05
C GLY A 530 -12.19 36.37 -56.84
N ILE A 531 -11.40 37.08 -56.04
CA ILE A 531 -11.29 38.54 -55.80
C ILE A 531 -12.12 39.10 -54.61
N LEU A 532 -11.43 39.43 -53.50
CA LEU A 532 -11.08 40.80 -53.05
C LEU A 532 -10.46 40.79 -51.62
N GLY A 533 -9.24 41.32 -51.48
CA GLY A 533 -8.68 41.83 -50.20
C GLY A 533 -8.95 43.34 -50.06
N PRO A 534 -8.22 44.14 -49.24
CA PRO A 534 -7.14 43.83 -48.27
C PRO A 534 -7.31 44.51 -46.88
N GLY A 535 -6.48 44.15 -45.89
CA GLY A 535 -6.33 44.89 -44.63
C GLY A 535 -5.07 44.50 -43.85
N ARG A 536 -4.08 45.40 -43.81
CA ARG A 536 -2.80 45.30 -43.08
C ARG A 536 -2.94 45.75 -41.62
N MET A 537 -2.21 45.12 -40.70
CA MET A 537 -1.39 45.84 -39.71
C MET A 537 -0.22 44.99 -39.19
N ARG A 538 0.99 45.59 -39.24
CA ARG A 538 2.28 45.19 -38.62
C ARG A 538 2.20 45.34 -37.09
N VAL A 539 3.08 44.77 -36.26
CA VAL A 539 4.51 45.14 -36.07
C VAL A 539 5.30 44.00 -35.39
N ASP A 540 6.41 43.62 -36.01
CA ASP A 540 7.56 42.91 -35.40
C ASP A 540 8.49 43.88 -34.67
N GLY A 541 9.18 43.39 -33.63
CA GLY A 541 10.29 44.10 -32.99
C GLY A 541 11.20 43.18 -32.17
N GLN A 542 12.11 42.46 -32.83
CA GLN A 542 13.37 41.99 -32.24
C GLN A 542 14.41 43.12 -32.24
N MET A 543 15.17 43.29 -31.15
CA MET A 543 16.53 43.85 -31.25
C MET A 543 17.47 43.32 -30.15
N LEU A 544 18.74 43.27 -30.54
CA LEU A 544 19.89 42.54 -30.01
C LEU A 544 20.60 43.17 -28.81
N ALA A 545 21.44 42.34 -28.19
CA ALA A 545 22.46 42.54 -27.15
C ALA A 545 23.32 43.83 -27.17
N ARG A 546 23.76 44.29 -25.98
CA ARG A 546 25.19 44.44 -25.59
C ARG A 546 25.39 44.93 -24.14
N ALA A 547 26.59 44.61 -23.65
CA ALA A 547 27.13 44.76 -22.31
C ALA A 547 27.67 46.17 -21.94
N ALA A 548 28.00 46.32 -20.64
CA ALA A 548 29.10 47.08 -20.02
C ALA A 548 28.72 48.19 -19.01
N TYR A 549 29.55 48.23 -17.96
CA TYR A 549 29.62 49.02 -16.71
C TYR A 549 29.39 50.56 -16.79
N PRO A 550 29.18 51.21 -15.62
CA PRO A 550 30.26 52.02 -14.98
C PRO A 550 30.32 51.83 -13.44
N THR A 551 31.47 51.51 -12.83
CA THR A 551 32.50 52.39 -12.20
C THR A 551 32.02 53.47 -11.23
N SER A 552 32.35 53.25 -9.94
CA SER A 552 33.18 54.16 -9.14
C SER A 552 34.01 53.33 -8.16
#